data_AF-A0A383AMS5-F1
#
_entry.id   AF-A0A383AMS5-F1
#
_cell.length_a   1.000
_cell.length_b   1.000
_cell.length_c   1.000
_cell.angle_alpha   90.00
_cell.angle_beta   90.00
_cell.angle_gamma   90.00
#
_symmetry.space_group_name_H-M   'P 1'
#
loop_
_entity.id
_entity.type
_entity.pdbx_description
1 polymer ?
#
loop_
_entity_poly.entity_id
_entity_poly.type
_entity_poly.pdbx_seq_one_letter_code
_entity_poly.pdbx_strand_id
1 'polypeptide(L)'
;VAHSSQTFGWALIYLSVTVSCVSDSSVKRQRHENDSRASLTQAASWSNERQLMIDRQIRGRSVQDPRVLAAMRAVPRHRFVPSQLQKDAYADTPLPIGFDQTISQ
;
A
#
# COMPACT_ATOMS: atom_id res chain seq x y z
N VAL A 1 58.46 40.58 -19.96
CA VAL A 1 57.56 39.45 -19.60
C VAL A 1 57.13 39.62 -18.15
N ALA A 2 55.88 39.24 -17.84
CA ALA A 2 55.18 39.23 -16.52
C ALA A 2 54.45 40.53 -16.12
N HIS A 3 53.15 40.69 -16.46
CA HIS A 3 51.93 40.26 -15.72
C HIS A 3 51.62 41.21 -14.55
N SER A 4 50.79 42.26 -14.67
CA SER A 4 49.34 42.35 -14.98
C SER A 4 48.43 41.51 -14.07
N SER A 5 47.87 42.20 -13.07
CA SER A 5 46.42 42.37 -12.86
C SER A 5 45.56 41.28 -12.18
N GLN A 6 44.81 41.77 -11.18
CA GLN A 6 43.46 41.37 -10.74
C GLN A 6 43.27 40.30 -9.66
N THR A 7 43.14 40.79 -8.42
CA THR A 7 42.64 40.07 -7.25
C THR A 7 41.34 40.72 -6.72
N PHE A 8 40.22 40.69 -7.45
CA PHE A 8 38.95 41.23 -6.94
C PHE A 8 37.70 40.45 -7.40
N GLY A 9 37.82 39.16 -7.71
CA GLY A 9 36.69 38.35 -8.22
C GLY A 9 35.97 37.46 -7.20
N TRP A 10 36.57 37.17 -6.04
CA TRP A 10 36.12 36.05 -5.20
C TRP A 10 35.06 36.41 -4.14
N ALA A 11 34.90 37.70 -3.79
CA ALA A 11 34.03 38.11 -2.69
C ALA A 11 32.52 38.02 -3.02
N LEU A 12 32.13 38.07 -4.29
CA LEU A 12 30.73 38.02 -4.71
C LEU A 12 30.15 36.60 -4.81
N ILE A 13 30.99 35.56 -4.81
CA ILE A 13 30.54 34.17 -4.93
C ILE A 13 30.03 33.62 -3.58
N TYR A 14 30.54 34.13 -2.45
CA TYR A 14 30.20 33.60 -1.13
C TYR A 14 28.83 34.05 -0.58
N LEU A 15 28.21 35.09 -1.14
CA LEU A 15 26.97 35.64 -0.59
C LEU A 15 25.69 34.93 -1.10
N SER A 16 25.76 34.10 -2.15
CA SER A 16 24.56 33.46 -2.73
C SER A 16 24.15 32.13 -2.08
N VAL A 17 24.98 31.55 -1.20
CA VAL A 17 24.82 30.15 -0.75
C VAL A 17 23.95 30.00 0.52
N THR A 18 23.62 31.08 1.24
CA THR A 18 23.00 30.96 2.57
C THR A 18 21.46 30.97 2.60
N VAL A 19 20.76 31.16 1.49
CA VAL A 19 19.29 31.38 1.47
C VAL A 19 18.44 30.10 1.30
N SER A 20 19.02 28.91 1.18
CA SER A 20 18.24 27.69 0.86
C SER A 20 17.71 26.86 2.04
N CYS A 21 17.88 27.24 3.31
CA CYS A 21 17.53 26.38 4.46
C CYS A 21 16.22 26.74 5.18
N VAL A 22 15.13 27.05 4.47
CA VAL A 22 13.79 27.06 5.10
C VAL A 22 12.77 26.46 4.12
N SER A 23 12.58 25.14 4.20
CA SER A 23 11.31 24.43 3.94
C SER A 23 11.59 22.98 3.55
N ASP A 24 11.60 22.05 4.51
CA ASP A 24 11.16 20.66 4.22
C ASP A 24 10.88 19.85 5.51
N SER A 25 10.05 20.37 6.42
CA SER A 25 9.66 19.60 7.62
C SER A 25 8.15 19.34 7.74
N SER A 26 7.32 20.09 7.00
CA SER A 26 5.85 19.87 6.98
C SER A 26 5.44 18.70 6.07
N VAL A 27 6.12 18.53 4.92
CA VAL A 27 5.81 17.47 3.93
C VAL A 27 6.13 16.06 4.46
N LYS A 28 7.24 15.87 5.19
CA LYS A 28 7.61 14.56 5.77
C LYS A 28 6.65 14.09 6.87
N ARG A 29 6.02 15.01 7.60
CA ARG A 29 5.04 14.67 8.65
C ARG A 29 3.68 14.26 8.06
N GLN A 30 3.25 14.90 6.97
CA GLN A 30 2.01 14.55 6.28
C GLN A 30 2.04 13.18 5.58
N ARG A 31 3.23 12.72 5.14
CA ARG A 31 3.36 11.45 4.40
C ARG A 31 3.08 10.21 5.25
N HIS A 32 3.61 10.17 6.48
CA HIS A 32 3.37 9.05 7.40
C HIS A 32 1.90 8.95 7.86
N GLU A 33 1.21 10.08 7.98
CA GLU A 33 -0.18 10.12 8.43
C GLU A 33 -1.17 9.69 7.33
N ASN A 34 -0.87 10.01 6.06
CA ASN A 34 -1.62 9.52 4.91
C ASN A 34 -1.42 8.01 4.67
N ASP A 35 -0.20 7.49 4.81
CA ASP A 35 0.07 6.05 4.71
C ASP A 35 -0.70 5.26 5.79
N SER A 36 -0.77 5.81 7.00
CA SER A 36 -1.51 5.20 8.12
C SER A 36 -3.02 5.14 7.83
N ARG A 37 -3.64 6.23 7.36
CA ARG A 37 -5.06 6.24 6.98
C ARG A 37 -5.38 5.28 5.84
N ALA A 38 -4.54 5.24 4.81
CA ALA A 38 -4.73 4.35 3.66
C ALA A 38 -4.68 2.86 4.08
N SER A 39 -3.82 2.50 5.04
CA SER A 39 -3.75 1.13 5.55
C SER A 39 -5.02 0.71 6.32
N LEU A 40 -5.59 1.62 7.12
CA LEU A 40 -6.81 1.36 7.90
C LEU A 40 -8.05 1.22 7.02
N THR A 41 -8.18 2.06 6.00
CA THR A 41 -9.31 1.97 5.05
C THR A 41 -9.24 0.67 4.25
N GLN A 42 -8.04 0.23 3.87
CA GLN A 42 -7.86 -1.03 3.16
C GLN A 42 -8.16 -2.25 4.04
N ALA A 43 -7.74 -2.25 5.31
CA ALA A 43 -8.10 -3.29 6.27
C ALA A 43 -9.62 -3.36 6.53
N ALA A 44 -10.28 -2.20 6.61
CA ALA A 44 -11.73 -2.11 6.76
C ALA A 44 -12.47 -2.63 5.51
N SER A 45 -11.98 -2.29 4.31
CA SER A 45 -12.48 -2.84 3.04
C SER A 45 -12.41 -4.37 3.09
N TRP A 46 -11.22 -4.96 3.27
CA TRP A 46 -11.05 -6.43 3.25
C TRP A 46 -11.91 -7.19 4.27
N SER A 47 -12.20 -6.56 5.41
CA SER A 47 -13.09 -7.14 6.42
C SER A 47 -14.54 -7.15 5.92
N ASN A 48 -14.97 -6.10 5.23
CA ASN A 48 -16.28 -6.02 4.59
C ASN A 48 -16.42 -7.01 3.42
N GLU A 49 -15.46 -7.05 2.48
CA GLU A 49 -15.53 -8.01 1.36
C GLU A 49 -15.55 -9.47 1.84
N ARG A 50 -14.82 -9.79 2.90
CA ARG A 50 -14.86 -11.12 3.54
C ARG A 50 -16.25 -11.45 4.06
N GLN A 51 -16.89 -10.51 4.77
CA GLN A 51 -18.23 -10.73 5.31
C GLN A 51 -19.25 -10.91 4.19
N LEU A 52 -19.17 -10.08 3.13
CA LEU A 52 -20.03 -10.17 1.96
C LEU A 52 -19.87 -11.51 1.23
N MET A 53 -18.65 -11.99 1.06
CA MET A 53 -18.39 -13.31 0.46
C MET A 53 -19.04 -14.43 1.27
N ILE A 54 -18.89 -14.40 2.60
CA ILE A 54 -19.48 -15.42 3.47
C ILE A 54 -21.01 -15.39 3.38
N ASP A 55 -21.61 -14.21 3.46
CA ASP A 55 -23.07 -14.08 3.48
C ASP A 55 -23.71 -14.39 2.11
N ARG A 56 -23.05 -14.02 1.00
CA ARG A 56 -23.61 -14.20 -0.36
C ARG A 56 -23.25 -15.53 -1.01
N GLN A 57 -22.03 -16.01 -0.83
CA GLN A 57 -21.52 -17.18 -1.56
C GLN A 57 -21.52 -18.45 -0.70
N ILE A 58 -21.05 -18.35 0.56
CA ILE A 58 -20.83 -19.54 1.40
C ILE A 58 -22.12 -20.04 2.03
N ARG A 59 -22.93 -19.14 2.62
CA ARG A 59 -24.20 -19.53 3.25
C ARG A 59 -25.22 -20.08 2.25
N GLY A 60 -25.20 -19.60 1.01
CA GLY A 60 -26.08 -20.07 -0.07
C GLY A 60 -25.71 -21.46 -0.61
N ARG A 61 -24.45 -21.89 -0.44
CA ARG A 61 -23.92 -23.17 -0.95
C ARG A 61 -23.87 -24.28 0.12
N SER A 62 -24.77 -24.22 1.11
CA SER A 62 -24.99 -25.25 2.14
C SER A 62 -24.02 -25.26 3.34
N VAL A 63 -23.09 -24.31 3.45
CA VAL A 63 -22.23 -24.19 4.65
C VAL A 63 -22.96 -23.37 5.72
N GLN A 64 -23.48 -24.07 6.74
CA GLN A 64 -24.25 -23.45 7.83
C GLN A 64 -23.61 -23.63 9.22
N ASP A 65 -22.58 -24.48 9.35
CA ASP A 65 -21.94 -24.70 10.66
C ASP A 65 -21.30 -23.37 11.14
N PRO A 66 -21.74 -22.82 12.28
CA PRO A 66 -21.24 -21.55 12.80
C PRO A 66 -19.73 -21.59 13.09
N ARG A 67 -19.16 -22.76 13.41
CA ARG A 67 -17.72 -22.94 13.64
C ARG A 67 -16.93 -22.77 12.35
N VAL A 68 -17.44 -23.30 11.24
CA VAL A 68 -16.83 -23.14 9.92
C VAL A 68 -16.91 -21.69 9.46
N LEU A 69 -18.07 -21.05 9.63
CA LEU A 69 -18.25 -19.64 9.30
C LEU A 69 -17.35 -18.72 10.14
N ALA A 70 -17.17 -19.03 11.43
CA ALA A 70 -16.24 -18.31 12.30
C ALA A 70 -14.79 -18.47 11.84
N ALA A 71 -14.37 -19.69 11.48
CA ALA A 71 -13.04 -19.95 10.94
C ALA A 71 -12.80 -19.18 9.63
N MET A 72 -13.77 -19.19 8.71
CA MET A 72 -13.69 -18.42 7.46
C MET A 72 -13.63 -16.91 7.69
N ARG A 73 -14.31 -16.38 8.73
CA ARG A 73 -14.19 -14.97 9.13
C ARG A 73 -12.82 -14.65 9.72
N ALA A 74 -12.19 -15.59 10.43
CA ALA A 74 -10.88 -15.37 11.06
C ALA A 74 -9.74 -15.36 10.04
N VAL A 75 -9.80 -16.19 8.99
CA VAL A 75 -8.69 -16.39 8.05
C VAL A 75 -8.71 -15.32 6.92
N PRO A 76 -7.69 -14.45 6.83
CA PRO A 76 -7.63 -13.43 5.78
C PRO A 76 -7.16 -14.01 4.43
N ARG A 77 -8.11 -14.39 3.56
CA ARG A 77 -7.83 -14.95 2.22
C ARG A 77 -6.84 -14.13 1.38
N HIS A 78 -6.90 -12.78 1.42
CA HIS A 78 -6.00 -11.91 0.66
C HIS A 78 -4.50 -12.09 0.99
N ARG A 79 -4.15 -12.66 2.15
CA ARG A 79 -2.74 -12.95 2.49
C ARG A 79 -2.16 -14.15 1.74
N PHE A 80 -3.02 -14.99 1.15
CA PHE A 80 -2.62 -16.18 0.41
C PHE A 80 -2.67 -15.97 -1.11
N VAL A 81 -3.00 -14.75 -1.55
CA VAL A 81 -3.10 -14.37 -2.95
C VAL A 81 -1.92 -13.44 -3.30
N PRO A 82 -1.28 -13.62 -4.47
CA PRO A 82 -0.24 -12.69 -4.93
C PRO A 82 -0.74 -11.24 -4.91
N SER A 83 0.14 -10.28 -4.59
CA SER A 83 -0.22 -8.86 -4.40
C SER A 83 -1.02 -8.25 -5.55
N GLN A 84 -0.73 -8.68 -6.78
CA GLN A 84 -1.40 -8.24 -8.02
C GLN A 84 -2.88 -8.64 -8.09
N LEU A 85 -3.25 -9.74 -7.42
CA LEU A 85 -4.58 -10.33 -7.44
C LEU A 85 -5.35 -10.12 -6.13
N GLN A 86 -4.78 -9.43 -5.14
CA GLN A 86 -5.42 -9.21 -3.84
C GLN A 86 -6.76 -8.46 -3.94
N LYS A 87 -6.91 -7.60 -4.95
CA LYS A 87 -8.17 -6.92 -5.27
C LYS A 87 -9.32 -7.90 -5.59
N ASP A 88 -8.99 -9.07 -6.14
CA ASP A 88 -9.93 -10.09 -6.56
C ASP A 88 -9.99 -11.25 -5.54
N ALA A 89 -9.29 -11.14 -4.41
CA ALA A 89 -9.15 -12.21 -3.42
C ALA A 89 -10.48 -12.76 -2.87
N TYR A 90 -11.53 -11.93 -2.87
CA TYR A 90 -12.88 -12.27 -2.39
C TYR A 90 -13.92 -12.35 -3.51
N ALA A 91 -13.50 -12.25 -4.77
CA ALA A 91 -14.37 -12.49 -5.91
C ALA A 91 -14.71 -13.99 -6.01
N ASP A 92 -15.90 -14.30 -6.53
CA ASP A 92 -16.35 -15.68 -6.82
C ASP A 92 -15.74 -16.18 -8.12
N THR A 93 -14.42 -16.08 -8.24
CA THR A 93 -13.67 -16.48 -9.42
C THR A 93 -12.45 -17.31 -9.03
N PRO A 94 -12.07 -18.30 -9.85
CA PRO A 94 -10.82 -19.00 -9.65
C PRO A 94 -9.66 -18.01 -9.86
N LEU A 95 -8.77 -17.95 -8.87
CA LEU A 95 -7.54 -17.17 -8.98
C LEU A 95 -6.36 -18.09 -9.28
N PRO A 96 -5.48 -17.73 -10.24
CA PRO A 96 -4.27 -18.49 -10.49
C PRO A 96 -3.36 -18.37 -9.27
N ILE A 97 -3.04 -19.50 -8.64
CA ILE A 97 -2.10 -19.57 -7.50
C ILE A 97 -0.64 -19.71 -7.94
N GLY A 98 -0.41 -19.65 -9.26
CA GLY A 98 0.88 -19.93 -9.90
C GLY A 98 1.05 -21.40 -10.26
N PHE A 99 2.16 -21.73 -10.94
CA PHE A 99 2.58 -23.10 -11.29
C PHE A 99 1.57 -23.93 -12.12
N ASP A 100 0.84 -23.29 -13.05
CA ASP A 100 -0.21 -23.96 -13.87
C ASP A 100 -1.24 -24.75 -13.05
N GLN A 101 -1.40 -24.40 -11.77
CA GLN A 101 -2.36 -25.02 -10.88
C GLN A 101 -3.56 -24.10 -10.69
N THR A 102 -4.74 -24.61 -11.04
CA THR A 102 -6.02 -23.95 -10.79
C THR A 102 -6.73 -24.75 -9.72
N ILE A 103 -7.13 -24.12 -8.61
CA ILE A 103 -8.01 -24.78 -7.63
C ILE A 103 -9.37 -24.93 -8.32
N SER A 104 -9.75 -26.17 -8.64
CA SER A 104 -11.06 -26.49 -9.21
C SER A 104 -12.18 -26.15 -8.22
N GLN A 105 -13.31 -25.69 -8.77
CA GLN A 105 -14.52 -25.27 -8.08
C GLN A 105 -15.17 -26.39 -7.26
#